data_AF-A0A0E9NJE9-F1
#
_entry.id   AF-A0A0E9NJE9-F1
#
_cell.length_a   1.000
_cell.length_b   1.000
_cell.length_c   1.000
_cell.angle_alpha   90.00
_cell.angle_beta   90.00
_cell.angle_gamma   90.00
#
_symmetry.space_group_name_H-M   'P 1'
#
loop_
_entity.id
_entity.type
_entity.pdbx_description
1 polymer ?
#
loop_
_entity_poly.entity_id
_entity_poly.type
_entity_poly.pdbx_seq_one_letter_code
_entity_poly.pdbx_strand_id
1 'polypeptide(L)'
;MFYMGNERDDKRRIRLAESKDGRKWTVDPDYVVEPGSEEGSDVSGGNLWEWQGELYVIYHASNGKSYARTIDKTLRNVGSKPILLHKASGSGDDVGRVAAPEIVNFGGQQLLFYESGDRLGATIAWAKTG
;
A
#
# COMPACT_ATOMS: atom_id res chain seq x y z
N MET A 1 5.96 11.69 -0.21
CA MET A 1 6.45 10.35 0.19
C MET A 1 5.46 9.76 1.17
N PHE A 2 4.94 8.59 0.85
CA PHE A 2 4.22 7.78 1.81
C PHE A 2 5.21 6.95 2.61
N TYR A 3 4.99 6.80 3.91
CA TYR A 3 5.82 5.96 4.77
C TYR A 3 5.00 5.41 5.94
N MET A 4 5.51 4.36 6.57
CA MET A 4 4.87 3.76 7.75
C MET A 4 5.26 4.53 9.02
N GLY A 5 4.26 4.95 9.80
CA GLY A 5 4.42 5.51 11.13
C GLY A 5 3.90 4.55 12.20
N ASN A 6 4.64 4.40 13.29
CA ASN A 6 4.21 3.71 14.51
C ASN A 6 4.64 4.53 15.73
N GLU A 7 3.92 5.61 16.05
CA GLU A 7 4.44 6.62 16.99
C GLU A 7 3.66 6.76 18.30
N ARG A 8 2.41 6.29 18.40
CA ARG A 8 1.51 6.67 19.52
C ARG A 8 0.97 5.49 20.33
N ASP A 9 0.61 4.39 19.68
CA ASP A 9 -0.26 3.36 20.25
C ASP A 9 0.05 1.95 19.72
N ASP A 10 1.29 1.72 19.29
CA ASP A 10 1.75 0.48 18.66
C ASP A 10 0.89 0.04 17.45
N LYS A 11 0.31 1.01 16.74
CA LYS A 11 -0.53 0.78 15.57
C LYS A 11 0.09 1.43 14.34
N ARG A 12 0.42 0.62 13.33
CA ARG A 12 1.07 1.10 12.10
C ARG A 12 0.05 1.74 11.16
N ARG A 13 0.41 2.92 10.68
CA ARG A 13 -0.40 3.77 9.79
C ARG A 13 0.43 4.29 8.63
N ILE A 14 -0.22 4.80 7.59
CA ILE A 14 0.47 5.50 6.49
C ILE A 14 0.50 7.00 6.78
N ARG A 15 1.71 7.56 6.66
CA ARG A 15 2.04 8.98 6.82
C ARG A 15 2.37 9.60 5.48
N LEU A 16 2.25 10.92 5.40
CA LEU A 16 2.74 11.72 4.29
C LEU A 16 3.88 12.64 4.76
N ALA A 17 4.95 12.69 3.98
CA ALA A 17 5.94 13.75 4.07
C ALA A 17 6.21 14.33 2.69
N GLU A 18 6.42 15.63 2.63
CA GLU A 18 6.66 16.37 1.39
C GLU A 18 8.04 17.03 1.42
N SER A 19 8.69 17.07 0.27
CA SER A 19 9.98 17.73 0.09
C SER A 19 10.10 18.28 -1.32
N LYS A 20 10.77 19.43 -1.44
CA LYS A 20 11.14 20.02 -2.73
C LYS A 20 12.51 19.52 -3.23
N ASP A 21 13.35 19.01 -2.33
CA ASP A 21 14.76 18.68 -2.61
C ASP A 21 15.15 17.23 -2.24
N GLY A 22 14.21 16.45 -1.70
CA GLY A 22 14.42 15.09 -1.22
C GLY A 22 15.27 14.99 0.06
N ARG A 23 15.68 16.11 0.66
CA ARG A 23 16.57 16.18 1.84
C ARG A 23 15.88 16.76 3.05
N LYS A 24 15.16 17.87 2.88
CA LYS A 24 14.36 18.50 3.93
C LYS A 24 12.91 18.12 3.74
N TRP A 25 12.33 17.52 4.76
CA TRP A 25 10.97 16.98 4.71
C TRP A 25 10.07 17.70 5.70
N THR A 26 8.87 18.06 5.24
CA THR A 26 7.77 18.51 6.10
C THR A 26 6.81 17.35 6.23
N VAL A 27 6.59 16.90 7.46
CA VAL A 27 5.70 15.80 7.77
C VAL A 27 4.29 16.35 7.95
N ASP A 28 3.33 15.74 7.27
CA ASP A 28 1.93 16.06 7.47
C ASP A 28 1.49 15.67 8.89
N PRO A 29 0.75 16.51 9.63
CA PRO A 29 0.33 16.17 10.99
C PRO A 29 -0.61 14.96 11.04
N ASP A 30 -1.37 14.73 9.97
CA ASP A 30 -2.40 13.70 9.93
C ASP A 30 -1.89 12.38 9.33
N TYR A 31 -2.65 11.32 9.58
CA TYR A 31 -2.44 10.03 8.94
C TYR A 31 -3.21 9.98 7.62
N VAL A 32 -2.58 9.47 6.57
CA VAL A 32 -3.20 9.26 5.26
C VAL A 32 -4.12 8.05 5.30
N VAL A 33 -3.64 6.94 5.87
CA VAL A 33 -4.43 5.72 6.04
C VAL A 33 -4.29 5.23 7.47
N GLU A 34 -5.43 5.10 8.14
CA GLU A 34 -5.58 4.34 9.36
C GLU A 34 -6.27 3.00 9.07
N PRO A 35 -5.84 1.89 9.68
CA PRO A 35 -6.45 0.59 9.46
C PRO A 35 -7.84 0.52 10.08
N GLY A 36 -8.82 0.08 9.29
CA GLY A 36 -10.17 -0.28 9.71
C GLY A 36 -10.37 -1.79 9.88
N SER A 37 -11.62 -2.19 10.17
CA SER A 37 -11.97 -3.60 10.41
C SER A 37 -11.63 -4.53 9.25
N GLU A 38 -11.73 -4.04 8.01
CA GLU A 38 -11.44 -4.81 6.79
C GLU A 38 -9.93 -5.07 6.59
N GLU A 39 -9.07 -4.24 7.16
CA GLU A 39 -7.61 -4.26 6.99
C GLU A 39 -6.93 -4.95 8.19
N GLY A 40 -7.53 -4.86 9.38
CA GLY A 40 -7.01 -5.44 10.61
C GLY A 40 -6.40 -4.37 11.52
N SER A 41 -5.31 -4.72 12.19
CA SER A 41 -4.66 -3.86 13.19
C SER A 41 -3.70 -2.83 12.60
N ASP A 42 -3.07 -3.13 11.45
CA ASP A 42 -1.92 -2.39 10.95
C ASP A 42 -1.97 -2.25 9.44
N VAL A 43 -1.42 -1.15 8.92
CA VAL A 43 -1.12 -0.95 7.50
C VAL A 43 0.31 -0.45 7.29
N SER A 44 0.90 -0.77 6.14
CA SER A 44 2.26 -0.38 5.78
C SER A 44 2.48 -0.43 4.26
N GLY A 45 3.67 0.00 3.81
CA GLY A 45 4.09 -0.07 2.41
C GLY A 45 3.23 0.76 1.47
N GLY A 46 2.89 1.99 1.89
CA GLY A 46 2.09 2.91 1.10
C GLY A 46 2.82 3.34 -0.18
N ASN A 47 2.12 3.31 -1.33
CA ASN A 47 2.59 3.90 -2.58
C ASN A 47 1.44 4.59 -3.35
N LEU A 48 1.77 5.45 -4.30
CA LEU A 48 0.81 6.15 -5.17
C LEU A 48 0.63 5.36 -6.48
N TRP A 49 -0.61 5.19 -6.89
CA TRP A 49 -0.98 4.59 -8.16
C TRP A 49 -1.99 5.47 -8.90
N GLU A 50 -1.76 5.72 -10.19
CA GLU A 50 -2.74 6.39 -11.05
C GLU A 50 -3.34 5.38 -12.03
N TRP A 51 -4.67 5.32 -12.09
CA TRP A 51 -5.40 4.44 -12.98
C TRP A 51 -6.61 5.13 -13.58
N GLN A 52 -6.68 5.15 -14.91
CA GLN A 52 -7.77 5.80 -15.67
C GLN A 52 -8.02 7.25 -15.24
N GLY A 53 -6.97 7.98 -14.85
CA GLY A 53 -7.04 9.37 -14.40
C GLY A 53 -7.45 9.58 -12.94
N GLU A 54 -7.68 8.51 -12.18
CA GLU A 54 -7.96 8.53 -10.74
C GLU A 54 -6.71 8.13 -9.96
N LEU A 55 -6.44 8.81 -8.84
CA LEU A 55 -5.32 8.50 -7.95
C LEU A 55 -5.77 7.57 -6.83
N TYR A 56 -4.87 6.66 -6.46
CA TYR A 56 -5.05 5.71 -5.38
C TYR A 56 -3.81 5.67 -4.49
N VAL A 57 -4.02 5.56 -3.17
CA VAL A 57 -2.98 5.07 -2.26
C VAL A 57 -3.12 3.55 -2.16
N ILE A 58 -2.06 2.82 -2.50
CA ILE A 58 -1.97 1.36 -2.37
C ILE A 58 -1.11 0.98 -1.17
N TYR A 59 -1.43 -0.13 -0.50
CA TYR A 59 -0.77 -0.53 0.74
C TYR A 59 -1.10 -1.99 1.09
N HIS A 60 -0.38 -2.54 2.08
CA HIS A 60 -0.72 -3.85 2.66
C HIS A 60 -1.16 -3.74 4.11
N ALA A 61 -1.96 -4.70 4.55
CA ALA A 61 -2.54 -4.73 5.88
C ALA A 61 -2.14 -6.00 6.67
N SER A 62 -2.30 -5.98 8.00
CA SER A 62 -1.90 -7.10 8.87
C SER A 62 -2.69 -8.38 8.63
N ASN A 63 -3.85 -8.30 7.99
CA ASN A 63 -4.61 -9.49 7.58
C ASN A 63 -4.02 -10.25 6.38
N GLY A 64 -2.86 -9.82 5.86
CA GLY A 64 -2.13 -10.50 4.79
C GLY A 64 -2.50 -10.06 3.37
N LYS A 65 -3.35 -9.04 3.19
CA LYS A 65 -3.81 -8.58 1.88
C LYS A 65 -3.27 -7.18 1.55
N SER A 66 -3.27 -6.86 0.25
CA SER A 66 -3.04 -5.51 -0.25
C SER A 66 -4.33 -4.85 -0.70
N TYR A 67 -4.42 -3.54 -0.47
CA TYR A 67 -5.58 -2.70 -0.69
C TYR A 67 -5.21 -1.43 -1.45
N ALA A 68 -6.24 -0.78 -1.98
CA ALA A 68 -6.19 0.56 -2.54
C ALA A 68 -7.32 1.41 -1.95
N ARG A 69 -7.11 2.72 -1.83
CA ARG A 69 -8.18 3.71 -1.58
C ARG A 69 -7.98 4.86 -2.55
N THR A 70 -9.06 5.46 -3.04
CA THR A 70 -8.95 6.70 -3.82
C THR A 70 -8.30 7.78 -2.96
N ILE A 71 -7.55 8.67 -3.59
CA ILE A 71 -6.91 9.79 -2.92
C ILE A 71 -6.94 11.01 -3.82
N ASP A 72 -7.19 12.18 -3.25
CA ASP A 72 -7.19 13.40 -4.02
C ASP A 72 -5.76 13.85 -4.41
N LYS A 73 -5.68 14.85 -5.29
CA LYS A 73 -4.39 15.42 -5.73
C LYS A 73 -3.60 16.11 -4.61
N THR A 74 -4.23 16.42 -3.49
CA THR A 74 -3.54 16.95 -2.30
C THR A 74 -2.92 15.86 -1.44
N LEU A 75 -3.17 14.59 -1.76
CA LEU A 75 -2.69 13.41 -1.05
C LEU A 75 -3.16 13.34 0.41
N ARG A 76 -4.29 13.98 0.73
CA ARG A 76 -4.82 14.11 2.10
C ARG A 76 -6.22 13.60 2.26
N ASN A 77 -7.04 13.70 1.21
CA ASN A 77 -8.42 13.23 1.25
C ASN A 77 -8.49 11.83 0.66
N VAL A 78 -8.52 10.83 1.53
CA VAL A 78 -8.56 9.42 1.16
C VAL A 78 -9.99 8.87 1.28
N GLY A 79 -10.40 8.05 0.30
CA GLY A 79 -11.68 7.34 0.35
C GLY A 79 -11.81 6.46 1.61
N SER A 80 -13.00 6.42 2.20
CA SER A 80 -13.24 5.69 3.44
C SER A 80 -13.29 4.17 3.27
N LYS A 81 -13.58 3.69 2.05
CA LYS A 81 -13.74 2.26 1.75
C LYS A 81 -12.48 1.69 1.09
N PRO A 82 -11.79 0.72 1.69
CA PRO A 82 -10.69 0.03 1.04
C PRO A 82 -11.20 -0.86 -0.09
N ILE A 83 -10.45 -0.90 -1.18
CA ILE A 83 -10.65 -1.74 -2.35
C ILE A 83 -9.60 -2.84 -2.27
N LEU A 84 -10.01 -4.12 -2.32
CA LEU A 84 -9.06 -5.23 -2.37
C LEU A 84 -8.25 -5.12 -3.66
N LEU A 85 -6.94 -4.89 -3.54
CA LEU A 85 -6.03 -4.85 -4.67
C LEU A 85 -5.56 -6.27 -5.02
N HIS A 86 -5.06 -6.99 -4.01
CA HIS A 86 -4.59 -8.35 -4.21
C HIS A 86 -4.56 -9.15 -2.91
N LYS A 87 -4.72 -10.46 -3.06
CA LYS A 87 -4.52 -11.47 -2.01
C LYS A 87 -3.77 -12.65 -2.63
N ALA A 88 -3.00 -13.36 -1.83
CA ALA A 88 -2.31 -14.56 -2.26
C ALA A 88 -3.31 -15.56 -2.87
N SER A 89 -2.92 -16.21 -3.95
CA SER A 89 -3.71 -17.24 -4.63
C SER A 89 -3.94 -18.48 -3.76
N GLY A 90 -3.08 -18.72 -2.76
CA GLY A 90 -3.10 -19.91 -1.93
C GLY A 90 -2.52 -21.14 -2.62
N SER A 91 -1.79 -20.96 -3.71
CA SER A 91 -1.23 -22.04 -4.54
C SER A 91 0.28 -21.91 -4.68
N GLY A 92 0.99 -23.04 -4.62
CA GLY A 92 2.46 -23.04 -4.70
C GLY A 92 3.07 -22.21 -3.57
N ASP A 93 4.03 -21.35 -3.93
CA ASP A 93 4.73 -20.46 -3.00
C ASP A 93 3.99 -19.12 -2.78
N ASP A 94 2.85 -18.90 -3.46
CA ASP A 94 2.00 -17.73 -3.29
C ASP A 94 0.95 -17.97 -2.20
N VAL A 95 1.44 -18.06 -0.97
CA VAL A 95 0.66 -18.29 0.25
C VAL A 95 0.94 -17.21 1.29
N GLY A 96 -0.08 -16.84 2.07
CA GLY A 96 0.08 -15.91 3.19
C GLY A 96 -0.01 -14.43 2.81
N ARG A 97 1.00 -13.65 3.20
CA ARG A 97 0.99 -12.18 3.11
C ARG A 97 1.31 -11.71 1.69
N VAL A 98 0.55 -10.72 1.22
CA VAL A 98 0.85 -9.88 0.06
C VAL A 98 1.25 -8.50 0.57
N ALA A 99 2.54 -8.19 0.57
CA ALA A 99 3.09 -6.94 1.11
C ALA A 99 3.90 -6.13 0.11
N ALA A 100 4.20 -4.88 0.49
CA ALA A 100 4.95 -3.92 -0.32
C ALA A 100 4.48 -3.85 -1.80
N PRO A 101 3.19 -3.57 -2.04
CA PRO A 101 2.64 -3.58 -3.39
C PRO A 101 3.27 -2.47 -4.23
N GLU A 102 3.72 -2.83 -5.43
CA GLU A 102 4.32 -1.92 -6.41
C GLU A 102 3.68 -2.15 -7.78
N ILE A 103 3.13 -1.10 -8.40
CA ILE A 103 2.53 -1.20 -9.73
C ILE A 103 3.49 -0.63 -10.77
N VAL A 104 3.86 -1.46 -11.74
CA VAL A 104 4.76 -1.11 -12.84
C VAL A 104 4.03 -1.22 -14.18
N ASN A 105 4.17 -0.18 -15.00
CA ASN A 105 3.70 -0.20 -16.39
C ASN A 105 4.81 -0.75 -17.29
N PHE A 106 4.56 -1.89 -17.94
CA PHE A 106 5.51 -2.50 -18.88
C PHE A 106 4.78 -3.09 -20.08
N GLY A 107 5.18 -2.68 -21.29
CA GLY A 107 4.61 -3.22 -22.54
C GLY A 107 3.09 -3.01 -22.69
N GLY A 108 2.55 -1.90 -22.16
CA GLY A 108 1.11 -1.63 -22.16
C GLY A 108 0.30 -2.43 -21.13
N GLN A 109 0.96 -3.19 -20.26
CA GLN A 109 0.34 -3.92 -19.16
C GLN A 109 0.74 -3.31 -17.82
N GLN A 110 -0.16 -3.39 -16.85
CA GLN A 110 0.14 -3.11 -15.45
C GLN A 110 0.47 -4.42 -14.74
N LEU A 111 1.64 -4.45 -14.12
CA LEU A 111 2.14 -5.54 -13.30
C LEU A 111 2.13 -5.10 -11.84
N LEU A 112 1.58 -5.91 -10.96
CA LEU A 112 1.73 -5.76 -9.53
C LEU A 112 2.90 -6.63 -9.08
N PHE A 113 3.96 -6.04 -8.55
CA PHE A 113 4.99 -6.73 -7.79
C PHE A 113 4.67 -6.65 -6.30
N TYR A 114 4.99 -7.71 -5.56
CA TYR A 114 4.73 -7.77 -4.12
C TYR A 114 5.63 -8.79 -3.42
N GLU A 115 5.80 -8.63 -2.11
CA GLU A 115 6.35 -9.66 -1.23
C GLU A 115 5.27 -10.72 -0.94
N SER A 116 5.54 -11.96 -1.34
CA SER A 116 4.73 -13.14 -1.01
C SER A 116 5.33 -13.91 0.16
N GLY A 117 4.51 -14.27 1.15
CA GLY A 117 4.90 -15.13 2.26
C GLY A 117 5.29 -14.39 3.54
N ASP A 118 5.83 -15.12 4.51
CA ASP A 118 6.13 -14.59 5.85
C ASP A 118 7.22 -13.52 5.85
N ARG A 119 7.22 -12.61 6.84
CA ARG A 119 8.00 -11.35 6.78
C ARG A 119 9.49 -11.50 6.52
N LEU A 120 10.08 -12.58 7.04
CA LEU A 120 11.51 -12.85 6.92
C LEU A 120 11.82 -13.97 5.91
N GLY A 121 10.79 -14.60 5.36
CA GLY A 121 10.89 -15.67 4.36
C GLY A 121 10.24 -15.29 3.02
N ALA A 122 9.87 -14.03 2.85
CA ALA A 122 9.12 -13.60 1.69
C ALA A 122 9.99 -13.59 0.43
N THR A 123 9.35 -13.87 -0.71
CA THR A 123 9.94 -13.75 -2.04
C THR A 123 9.23 -12.65 -2.82
N ILE A 124 9.88 -12.15 -3.88
CA ILE A 124 9.21 -11.23 -4.80
C ILE A 124 8.36 -12.06 -5.76
N ALA A 125 7.05 -11.81 -5.73
CA ALA A 125 6.08 -12.36 -6.67
C ALA A 125 5.51 -11.24 -7.55
N TRP A 126 4.78 -11.63 -8.58
CA TRP A 126 4.08 -10.68 -9.44
C TRP A 126 2.73 -11.22 -9.90
N ALA A 127 1.80 -10.29 -10.14
CA ALA A 127 0.48 -10.55 -10.70
C ALA A 127 0.19 -9.54 -11.81
N LYS A 128 -0.77 -9.87 -12.67
CA LYS A 128 -1.31 -8.97 -13.68
C LYS A 128 -2.82 -9.09 -13.72
N THR A 129 -3.49 -8.10 -14.32
CA THR A 129 -4.90 -8.25 -14.68
C THR A 129 -5.06 -9.44 -15.62
N GLY A 130 -5.98 -10.34 -15.28
CA GLY A 130 -6.36 -11.51 -16.09
C GLY A 130 -7.17 -11.14 -17.32
#